data_AF-A0A9E4CZ25-F1
#
_entry.id   AF-A0A9E4CZ25-F1
#
_cell.length_a   1.000
_cell.length_b   1.000
_cell.length_c   1.000
_cell.angle_alpha   90.00
_cell.angle_beta   90.00
_cell.angle_gamma   90.00
#
_symmetry.space_group_name_H-M   'P 1'
#
loop_
_entity.id
_entity.type
_entity.pdbx_description
1 polymer ?
#
loop_
_entity_poly.entity_id
_entity_poly.type
_entity_poly.pdbx_seq_one_letter_code
_entity_poly.pdbx_strand_id
1 'polypeptide(L)'
;ELDAIFHQPGWTELPQGEFARRVAQRLADAPNGWTSDGNYNSHGGRQVREAADTIVWVDTSKPRVMARVVRRTLRRVITREELWNGNREPWTNLYSLDPQRNIIVWSWTRFDEYRSQYQQMLDEGQWAHAQVVRLRTPAQARRWLSDVG
;
A
#
# COMPACT_ATOMS: atom_id res chain seq x y z
N GLU A 1 -1.43 0.14 8.17
CA GLU A 1 -0.28 0.37 7.27
C GLU A 1 0.86 -0.59 7.56
N LEU A 2 1.19 -1.45 6.58
CA LEU A 2 2.36 -2.34 6.66
C LEU A 2 3.68 -1.56 6.68
N ASP A 3 3.72 -0.37 6.07
CA ASP A 3 4.87 0.53 6.08
C ASP A 3 5.31 0.90 7.50
N ALA A 4 4.37 1.05 8.44
CA ALA A 4 4.66 1.34 9.85
C ALA A 4 5.43 0.20 10.55
N ILE A 5 5.24 -1.03 10.08
CA ILE A 5 5.93 -2.21 10.60
C ILE A 5 7.25 -2.43 9.85
N PHE A 6 7.28 -2.16 8.53
CA PHE A 6 8.44 -2.42 7.69
C PHE A 6 9.54 -1.36 7.83
N HIS A 7 9.20 -0.07 7.76
CA HIS A 7 10.19 1.01 7.79
C HIS A 7 10.51 1.45 9.22
N GLN A 8 11.67 1.08 9.72
CA GLN A 8 12.21 1.49 11.02
C GLN A 8 12.86 2.88 10.95
N PRO A 9 13.31 3.47 12.07
CA PRO A 9 13.98 4.78 12.06
C PRO A 9 15.14 4.84 11.05
N GLY A 10 15.28 6.00 10.41
CA GLY A 10 16.25 6.22 9.34
C GLY A 10 15.88 5.55 8.02
N TRP A 11 14.59 5.25 7.79
CA TRP A 11 14.08 4.47 6.66
C TRP A 11 14.69 3.06 6.55
N THR A 12 15.18 2.52 7.67
CA THR A 12 15.79 1.18 7.70
C THR A 12 14.74 0.10 7.49
N GLU A 13 14.92 -0.77 6.50
CA GLU A 13 13.99 -1.87 6.26
C GLU A 13 14.13 -2.96 7.31
N LEU A 14 12.99 -3.45 7.81
CA LEU A 14 12.97 -4.58 8.73
C LEU A 14 13.27 -5.88 7.96
N PRO A 15 14.14 -6.78 8.49
CA PRO A 15 14.42 -8.06 7.84
C PRO A 15 13.13 -8.86 7.58
N GLN A 16 13.04 -9.54 6.42
CA GLN A 16 11.78 -10.16 5.97
C GLN A 16 11.15 -11.12 6.99
N GLY A 17 11.96 -11.94 7.68
CA GLY A 17 11.47 -12.88 8.69
C GLY A 17 10.86 -12.15 9.90
N GLU A 18 11.50 -11.08 10.35
CA GLU A 18 11.00 -10.27 11.47
C GLU A 18 9.76 -9.46 11.06
N PHE A 19 9.73 -8.95 9.83
CA PHE A 19 8.54 -8.31 9.27
C PHE A 19 7.35 -9.27 9.23
N ALA A 20 7.53 -10.48 8.70
CA ALA A 20 6.48 -11.49 8.66
C ALA A 20 5.98 -11.84 10.08
N ARG A 21 6.90 -12.07 11.02
CA ARG A 21 6.58 -12.37 12.42
C ARG A 21 5.75 -11.25 13.08
N ARG A 22 6.17 -9.99 12.93
CA ARG A 22 5.45 -8.84 13.53
C ARG A 22 4.07 -8.66 12.93
N VAL A 23 3.93 -8.82 11.61
CA VAL A 23 2.62 -8.74 10.97
C VAL A 23 1.70 -9.87 11.44
N ALA A 24 2.18 -11.11 11.53
CA ALA A 24 1.40 -12.24 12.04
C ALA A 24 0.91 -11.99 13.47
N GLN A 25 1.77 -11.45 14.33
CA GLN A 25 1.41 -11.06 15.69
C GLN A 25 0.29 -10.00 15.70
N ARG A 26 0.40 -8.94 14.87
CA ARG A 26 -0.65 -7.91 14.79
C ARG A 26 -1.99 -8.43 14.30
N LEU A 27 -2.00 -9.41 13.40
CA LEU A 27 -3.22 -10.06 12.95
C LEU A 27 -3.86 -10.88 14.08
N ALA A 28 -3.05 -11.64 14.83
CA ALA A 28 -3.52 -12.43 15.96
C ALA A 28 -4.06 -11.57 17.12
N ASP A 29 -3.45 -10.41 17.36
CA ASP A 29 -3.84 -9.45 18.40
C ASP A 29 -5.11 -8.64 18.04
N ALA A 30 -5.68 -8.84 16.84
CA ALA A 30 -6.86 -8.14 16.34
C ALA A 30 -8.06 -9.09 16.12
N PRO A 31 -8.59 -9.75 17.18
CA PRO A 31 -9.64 -10.76 17.04
C PRO A 31 -10.99 -10.19 16.58
N ASN A 32 -11.21 -8.88 16.75
CA ASN A 32 -12.44 -8.19 16.34
C ASN A 32 -12.41 -7.71 14.89
N GLY A 33 -11.39 -8.11 14.12
CA GLY A 33 -11.17 -7.68 12.74
C GLY A 33 -10.07 -6.64 12.60
N TRP A 34 -9.56 -6.52 11.37
CA TRP A 34 -8.46 -5.64 11.03
C TRP A 34 -8.61 -5.11 9.60
N THR A 35 -8.00 -3.97 9.34
CA THR A 35 -7.81 -3.45 7.98
C THR A 35 -6.32 -3.22 7.76
N SER A 36 -5.81 -3.60 6.60
CA SER A 36 -4.41 -3.39 6.24
C SER A 36 -4.27 -2.84 4.84
N ASP A 37 -3.24 -2.01 4.65
CA ASP A 37 -2.84 -1.39 3.41
C ASP A 37 -1.33 -1.60 3.17
N GLY A 38 -0.94 -1.58 1.89
CA GLY A 38 0.43 -1.77 1.43
C GLY A 38 0.52 -2.86 0.36
N ASN A 39 1.44 -2.69 -0.58
CA ASN A 39 1.59 -3.55 -1.76
C ASN A 39 2.78 -4.52 -1.61
N TYR A 40 2.91 -5.14 -0.43
CA TYR A 40 4.03 -6.03 -0.12
C TYR A 40 3.83 -7.42 -0.72
N ASN A 41 4.66 -7.79 -1.69
CA ASN A 41 4.67 -9.15 -2.25
C ASN A 41 5.53 -10.14 -1.45
N SER A 42 6.31 -9.64 -0.49
CA SER A 42 7.06 -10.47 0.46
C SER A 42 6.14 -11.25 1.40
N HIS A 43 6.68 -12.24 2.11
CA HIS A 43 5.93 -13.10 3.04
C HIS A 43 5.01 -12.31 3.98
N GLY A 44 5.47 -11.18 4.50
CA GLY A 44 4.69 -10.33 5.40
C GLY A 44 3.43 -9.72 4.77
N GLY A 45 3.43 -9.39 3.48
CA GLY A 45 2.23 -8.91 2.80
C GLY A 45 1.38 -10.03 2.18
N ARG A 46 1.99 -11.18 1.85
CA ARG A 46 1.26 -12.36 1.39
C ARG A 46 0.30 -12.89 2.45
N GLN A 47 0.76 -13.08 3.69
CA GLN A 47 -0.08 -13.58 4.78
C GLN A 47 -1.30 -12.69 5.06
N VAL A 48 -1.16 -11.36 4.90
CA VAL A 48 -2.29 -10.44 5.04
C VAL A 48 -3.34 -10.71 3.96
N ARG A 49 -2.92 -10.88 2.70
CA ARG A 49 -3.87 -11.17 1.61
C ARG A 49 -4.54 -12.54 1.76
N GLU A 50 -3.79 -13.54 2.21
CA GLU A 50 -4.31 -14.91 2.42
C GLU A 50 -5.28 -14.97 3.62
N ALA A 51 -5.07 -14.15 4.64
CA ALA A 51 -5.95 -14.07 5.81
C ALA A 51 -7.16 -13.13 5.64
N ALA A 52 -7.18 -12.30 4.59
CA ALA A 52 -8.26 -11.34 4.35
C ALA A 52 -9.54 -12.05 3.90
N ASP A 53 -10.69 -11.67 4.48
CA ASP A 53 -12.01 -12.02 3.94
C ASP A 53 -12.43 -11.10 2.78
N THR A 54 -11.86 -9.90 2.70
CA THR A 54 -12.22 -8.86 1.75
C THR A 54 -10.96 -8.19 1.20
N ILE A 55 -10.82 -8.16 -0.12
CA ILE A 55 -9.72 -7.51 -0.82
C ILE A 55 -10.26 -6.31 -1.60
N VAL A 56 -9.89 -5.11 -1.18
CA VAL A 56 -10.29 -3.86 -1.85
C VAL A 56 -9.19 -3.41 -2.79
N TRP A 57 -9.39 -3.60 -4.09
CA TRP A 57 -8.46 -3.14 -5.12
C TRP A 57 -8.84 -1.75 -5.64
N VAL A 58 -8.06 -0.74 -5.26
CA VAL A 58 -8.23 0.66 -5.71
C VAL A 58 -7.59 0.88 -7.09
N ASP A 59 -8.29 0.45 -8.14
CA ASP A 59 -7.86 0.53 -9.54
C ASP A 59 -8.26 1.85 -10.23
N THR A 60 -7.81 2.99 -9.71
CA THR A 60 -8.09 4.29 -10.33
C THR A 60 -7.15 4.58 -11.52
N SER A 61 -7.54 5.51 -12.41
CA SER A 61 -6.73 5.83 -13.59
C SER A 61 -5.35 6.39 -13.23
N LYS A 62 -4.32 6.05 -14.04
CA LYS A 62 -2.94 6.50 -13.86
C LYS A 62 -2.81 8.01 -13.66
N PRO A 63 -3.44 8.90 -14.47
CA PRO A 63 -3.34 10.34 -14.26
C PRO A 63 -3.84 10.79 -12.88
N ARG A 64 -4.88 10.14 -12.36
CA ARG A 64 -5.44 10.45 -11.04
C ARG A 64 -4.52 10.02 -9.91
N VAL A 65 -3.93 8.82 -10.01
CA VAL A 65 -2.93 8.33 -9.05
C VAL A 65 -1.74 9.27 -9.04
N MET A 66 -1.19 9.61 -10.22
CA MET A 66 -0.03 10.48 -10.32
C MET A 66 -0.28 11.88 -9.76
N ALA A 67 -1.42 12.51 -10.11
CA ALA A 67 -1.76 13.82 -9.56
C ALA A 67 -1.85 13.82 -8.02
N ARG A 68 -2.39 12.74 -7.44
CA ARG A 68 -2.51 12.59 -5.99
C ARG A 68 -1.16 12.34 -5.32
N VAL A 69 -0.34 11.45 -5.87
CA VAL A 69 1.00 11.15 -5.34
C VAL A 69 1.86 12.40 -5.38
N VAL A 70 1.92 13.11 -6.52
CA VAL A 70 2.69 14.36 -6.66
C VAL A 70 2.24 15.40 -5.62
N ARG A 71 0.93 15.67 -5.51
CA ARG A 71 0.41 16.65 -4.54
C ARG A 71 0.73 16.24 -3.09
N ARG A 72 0.59 14.96 -2.76
CA ARG A 72 0.92 14.41 -1.44
C ARG A 72 2.39 14.59 -1.11
N THR A 73 3.28 14.18 -2.01
CA THR A 73 4.73 14.23 -1.78
C THR A 73 5.20 15.68 -1.66
N LEU A 74 4.71 16.59 -2.50
CA LEU A 74 5.02 18.01 -2.36
C LEU A 74 4.56 18.58 -1.02
N ARG A 75 3.33 18.27 -0.58
CA ARG A 75 2.83 18.69 0.74
C ARG A 75 3.74 18.18 1.85
N ARG A 76 4.03 16.87 1.87
CA ARG A 76 4.82 16.22 2.92
C ARG A 76 6.20 16.81 3.05
N VAL A 77 6.85 17.04 1.92
CA VAL A 77 8.19 17.63 1.89
C VAL A 77 8.15 19.08 2.41
N ILE A 78 7.19 19.90 1.98
CA ILE A 78 7.02 21.28 2.44
C ILE A 78 6.71 21.35 3.93
N THR A 79 5.78 20.54 4.43
CA THR A 79 5.38 20.51 5.84
C THR A 79 6.32 19.70 6.71
N ARG A 80 7.35 19.07 6.12
CA ARG A 80 8.23 18.07 6.75
C ARG A 80 7.44 17.06 7.58
N GLU A 81 6.36 16.54 7.01
CA GLU A 81 5.45 15.60 7.67
C GLU A 81 6.24 14.39 8.19
N GLU A 82 6.00 14.02 9.44
CA GLU A 82 6.59 12.83 10.04
C GLU A 82 5.83 11.59 9.58
N LEU A 83 6.57 10.62 9.09
CA LEU A 83 6.11 9.32 8.63
C LEU A 83 6.73 8.26 9.51
N TRP A 84 6.02 7.14 9.65
CA TRP A 84 6.44 5.89 10.30
C TRP A 84 7.76 5.93 11.07
N ASN A 85 7.69 5.79 12.39
CA ASN A 85 8.88 5.70 13.26
C ASN A 85 9.82 6.92 13.19
N GLY A 86 9.26 8.13 13.10
CA GLY A 86 10.02 9.39 13.16
C GLY A 86 10.68 9.82 11.84
N ASN A 87 10.44 9.07 10.76
CA ASN A 87 11.03 9.30 9.47
C ASN A 87 10.43 10.54 8.79
N ARG A 88 11.20 11.19 7.91
CA ARG A 88 10.74 12.32 7.10
C ARG A 88 11.22 12.13 5.67
N GLU A 89 10.39 12.49 4.70
CA GLU A 89 10.79 12.48 3.29
C GLU A 89 11.82 13.60 3.05
N PRO A 90 13.06 13.28 2.63
CA PRO A 90 14.03 14.31 2.29
C PRO A 90 13.67 14.98 0.96
N TRP A 91 13.93 16.29 0.87
CA TRP A 91 13.74 17.08 -0.35
C TRP A 91 14.48 16.50 -1.56
N THR A 92 15.58 15.78 -1.29
CA THR A 92 16.41 15.13 -2.31
C THR A 92 15.69 14.05 -3.10
N ASN A 93 14.65 13.46 -2.51
CA ASN A 93 13.83 12.44 -3.15
C ASN A 93 13.00 13.00 -4.31
N LEU A 94 12.67 14.30 -4.31
CA LEU A 94 11.82 14.90 -5.35
C LEU A 94 12.51 15.01 -6.72
N TYR A 95 13.81 15.25 -6.75
CA TYR A 95 14.59 15.40 -7.99
C TYR A 95 15.37 14.14 -8.37
N SER A 96 15.33 13.09 -7.55
CA SER A 96 15.94 11.82 -7.90
C SER A 96 15.11 11.09 -8.96
N LEU A 97 15.78 10.54 -9.97
CA LEU A 97 15.17 9.63 -10.94
C LEU A 97 15.18 8.17 -10.48
N ASP A 98 15.76 7.90 -9.31
CA ASP A 98 15.80 6.56 -8.72
C ASP A 98 14.43 6.21 -8.11
N PRO A 99 13.72 5.18 -8.61
CA PRO A 99 12.44 4.74 -8.04
C PRO A 99 12.53 4.34 -6.56
N GLN A 100 13.70 3.93 -6.06
CA GLN A 100 13.84 3.58 -4.64
C GLN A 100 13.83 4.82 -3.74
N ARG A 101 14.15 5.98 -4.29
CA ARG A 101 14.20 7.26 -3.57
C ARG A 101 12.98 8.12 -3.86
N ASN A 102 12.49 8.10 -5.09
CA ASN A 102 11.40 8.95 -5.55
C ASN A 102 10.10 8.17 -5.71
N ILE A 103 9.18 8.34 -4.75
CA ILE A 103 7.85 7.72 -4.77
C ILE A 103 7.01 8.09 -6.00
N ILE A 104 7.25 9.26 -6.61
CA ILE A 104 6.56 9.68 -7.84
C ILE A 104 7.05 8.81 -9.00
N VAL A 105 8.37 8.68 -9.17
CA VAL A 105 8.96 7.84 -10.22
C VAL A 105 8.57 6.39 -10.02
N TRP A 106 8.65 5.89 -8.79
CA TRP A 106 8.20 4.54 -8.43
C TRP A 106 6.74 4.30 -8.79
N SER A 107 5.85 5.23 -8.43
CA SER A 107 4.44 5.11 -8.73
C SER A 107 4.21 5.08 -10.24
N TRP A 108 4.96 5.88 -11.01
CA TRP A 108 4.85 5.90 -12.46
C TRP A 108 5.29 4.58 -13.11
N THR A 109 6.44 4.04 -12.67
CA THR A 109 7.05 2.84 -13.26
C THR A 109 6.32 1.57 -12.85
N ARG A 110 5.86 1.48 -11.60
CA ARG A 110 5.21 0.28 -11.06
C ARG A 110 3.69 0.24 -11.27
N PHE A 111 3.05 1.32 -11.71
CA PHE A 111 1.59 1.37 -11.86
C PHE A 111 1.05 0.26 -12.76
N ASP A 112 1.58 0.15 -13.98
CA ASP A 112 1.06 -0.80 -14.97
C ASP A 112 1.44 -2.25 -14.60
N GLU A 113 2.60 -2.44 -13.97
CA GLU A 113 3.06 -3.72 -13.43
C GLU A 113 2.12 -4.23 -12.33
N TYR A 114 1.86 -3.44 -11.29
CA TYR A 114 0.95 -3.86 -10.21
C TYR A 114 -0.47 -4.08 -10.69
N ARG A 115 -0.95 -3.21 -11.60
CA ARG A 115 -2.27 -3.39 -12.20
C ARG A 115 -2.38 -4.72 -12.94
N SER A 116 -1.36 -5.08 -13.71
CA SER A 116 -1.31 -6.35 -14.44
C SER A 116 -1.19 -7.54 -13.50
N GLN A 117 -0.34 -7.44 -12.47
CA GLN A 117 -0.18 -8.47 -11.45
C GLN A 117 -1.48 -8.76 -10.70
N TYR A 118 -2.20 -7.72 -10.25
CA TYR A 118 -3.47 -7.89 -9.54
C TYR A 118 -4.59 -8.42 -10.44
N GLN A 119 -4.59 -8.04 -11.72
CA GLN A 119 -5.49 -8.63 -12.69
C GLN A 119 -5.21 -10.13 -12.86
N GLN A 120 -3.93 -10.51 -13.02
CA GLN A 120 -3.52 -11.91 -13.12
C GLN A 120 -3.90 -12.71 -11.86
N MET A 121 -3.64 -12.19 -10.66
CA MET A 121 -4.02 -12.85 -9.41
C MET A 121 -5.53 -13.11 -9.32
N LEU A 122 -6.33 -12.16 -9.78
CA LEU A 122 -7.79 -12.30 -9.85
C LEU A 122 -8.20 -13.37 -10.88
N ASP A 123 -7.61 -13.33 -12.07
CA ASP A 123 -7.93 -14.24 -13.18
C ASP A 123 -7.52 -15.70 -12.88
N GLU A 124 -6.41 -15.89 -12.15
CA GLU A 124 -5.92 -17.20 -11.68
C GLU A 124 -6.65 -17.70 -10.42
N GLY A 125 -7.59 -16.92 -9.87
CA GLY A 125 -8.36 -17.32 -8.69
C GLY A 125 -7.55 -17.31 -7.39
N GLN A 126 -6.40 -16.62 -7.32
CA GLN A 126 -5.58 -16.53 -6.09
C GLN A 126 -6.32 -15.82 -4.95
N TRP A 127 -7.39 -15.09 -5.25
CA TRP A 127 -8.25 -14.40 -4.27
C TRP A 127 -9.64 -15.02 -4.16
N ALA A 128 -9.82 -16.27 -4.60
CA ALA A 128 -11.12 -16.95 -4.58
C ALA A 128 -11.69 -17.16 -3.16
N HIS A 129 -10.84 -17.11 -2.12
CA HIS A 129 -11.25 -17.20 -0.72
C HIS A 129 -11.86 -15.89 -0.17
N ALA A 130 -11.68 -14.77 -0.86
CA ALA A 130 -12.05 -13.44 -0.37
C ALA A 130 -13.06 -12.74 -1.29
N GLN A 131 -13.88 -11.85 -0.72
CA GLN A 131 -14.68 -10.91 -1.50
C GLN A 131 -13.77 -9.85 -2.12
N VAL A 132 -13.65 -9.86 -3.45
CA VAL A 132 -12.84 -8.87 -4.17
C VAL A 132 -13.71 -7.68 -4.61
N VAL A 133 -13.36 -6.48 -4.16
CA VAL A 133 -14.03 -5.22 -4.52
C VAL A 133 -13.08 -4.35 -5.33
N ARG A 134 -13.39 -4.12 -6.61
CA ARG A 134 -12.58 -3.26 -7.49
C ARG A 134 -13.17 -1.85 -7.60
N LEU A 135 -12.44 -0.86 -7.09
CA LEU A 135 -12.85 0.53 -7.03
C LEU A 135 -12.06 1.38 -8.04
N ARG A 136 -12.69 1.77 -9.14
CA ARG A 136 -12.05 2.55 -10.22
C ARG A 136 -12.23 4.06 -10.09
N THR A 137 -13.19 4.50 -9.28
CA THR A 137 -13.47 5.92 -9.07
C THR A 137 -13.72 6.24 -7.59
N PRO A 138 -13.47 7.50 -7.16
CA PRO A 138 -13.84 7.93 -5.81
C PRO A 138 -15.34 7.90 -5.54
N ALA A 139 -16.18 7.98 -6.57
CA ALA A 139 -17.62 7.82 -6.41
C ALA A 139 -17.97 6.37 -6.03
N GLN A 140 -17.36 5.39 -6.70
CA GLN A 140 -17.49 3.98 -6.31
C GLN A 140 -16.97 3.73 -4.90
N ALA A 141 -15.80 4.30 -4.55
CA ALA A 141 -15.26 4.14 -3.20
C ALA A 141 -16.18 4.72 -2.12
N ARG A 142 -16.72 5.93 -2.34
CA ARG A 142 -17.67 6.56 -1.40
C ARG A 142 -18.96 5.77 -1.26
N ARG A 143 -19.50 5.26 -2.37
CA ARG A 143 -20.70 4.42 -2.35
C ARG A 143 -20.45 3.11 -1.60
N TRP A 144 -19.35 2.43 -1.91
CA TRP A 144 -19.01 1.20 -1.21
C TRP A 144 -18.85 1.43 0.29
N LEU A 145 -18.15 2.50 0.69
CA LEU A 145 -18.01 2.88 2.10
C LEU A 145 -19.34 3.22 2.80
N SER A 146 -20.33 3.77 2.09
CA SER A 146 -21.66 4.00 2.67
C SER A 146 -22.50 2.73 2.78
N ASP A 147 -22.20 1.71 1.99
CA ASP A 147 -22.94 0.44 1.98
C ASP A 147 -22.40 -0.56 3.01
N VAL A 148 -21.12 -0.43 3.43
CA VAL A 148 -20.47 -1.30 4.42
C VAL A 148 -20.44 -0.73 5.86
N GLY A 149 -20.84 0.53 6.04
CA GLY A 149 -20.89 1.22 7.34
C GLY A 149 -22.29 1.28 7.91
#